data_AF-A0A067MA06-F1
#
_entry.id   AF-A0A067MA06-F1
#
_cell.length_a   1.000
_cell.length_b   1.000
_cell.length_c   1.000
_cell.angle_alpha   90.00
_cell.angle_beta   90.00
_cell.angle_gamma   90.00
#
_symmetry.space_group_name_H-M   'P 1'
#
loop_
_entity.id
_entity.type
_entity.pdbx_description
1 polymer ?
#
loop_
_entity_poly.entity_id
_entity_poly.type
_entity_poly.pdbx_seq_one_letter_code
_entity_poly.pdbx_strand_id
1 'polypeptide(L)'
;MHERCVKSGGAAGRGDTNPRSPINVLRLEFTERINEWWPLRLIHMPGAPRVGGGKDHVEDIQQLLPSSYTPEERTKYKLEALAATEQRFREAQAHEALGDLRIAIKRWAFGLKLKKGNKSGRGQKANTRMQTQLWALQADVVKHAEKYRSTRKALRSLGMPKEDKKFRPLEPEDLWGSHMDDGWENESMLDVTMGEGKRHVSWIWLTERVSTAASTDASWAKEADRVLWFRARARRDRWLEEVEILEAEIARSEKYFQFYAEAWRRQVGANPDTQLGHGRNAYCHKMEHVYKYLVAANAAARDQSYV
;
A
#
# COMPACT_ATOMS: atom_id res chain seq x y z
N MET A 1 39.91 -19.81 -31.50
CA MET A 1 39.65 -18.48 -32.11
C MET A 1 38.15 -18.31 -32.31
N HIS A 2 37.51 -17.52 -31.45
CA HIS A 2 36.39 -16.62 -31.78
C HIS A 2 35.85 -15.99 -30.48
N GLU A 3 36.50 -14.88 -30.12
CA GLU A 3 35.99 -13.91 -29.16
C GLU A 3 34.71 -13.27 -29.71
N ARG A 4 33.62 -13.33 -28.94
CA ARG A 4 32.43 -12.53 -29.20
C ARG A 4 32.57 -11.19 -28.47
N CYS A 5 32.89 -10.19 -29.26
CA CYS A 5 32.99 -8.78 -28.89
C CYS A 5 31.66 -8.26 -28.31
N VAL A 6 31.67 -7.94 -27.02
CA VAL A 6 30.61 -7.18 -26.35
C VAL A 6 30.76 -5.72 -26.78
N LYS A 7 29.86 -5.24 -27.66
CA LYS A 7 29.78 -3.82 -28.01
C LYS A 7 29.25 -3.03 -26.80
N SER A 8 30.14 -2.34 -26.11
CA SER A 8 29.84 -1.21 -25.23
C SER A 8 29.39 -0.01 -26.07
N GLY A 9 28.09 0.06 -26.37
CA GLY A 9 27.47 1.23 -27.00
C GLY A 9 27.09 2.28 -25.95
N GLY A 10 28.00 3.20 -25.65
CA GLY A 10 27.71 4.41 -24.87
C GLY A 10 26.72 5.30 -25.63
N ALA A 11 25.48 5.37 -25.14
CA ALA A 11 24.47 6.31 -25.61
C ALA A 11 24.50 7.59 -24.75
N ALA A 12 25.60 8.33 -24.80
CA ALA A 12 25.68 9.68 -24.26
C ALA A 12 25.55 10.68 -25.42
N GLY A 13 24.66 11.68 -25.29
CA GLY A 13 24.83 12.96 -25.98
C GLY A 13 24.13 13.17 -27.33
N ARG A 14 22.79 13.12 -27.40
CA ARG A 14 22.05 13.87 -28.45
C ARG A 14 20.93 14.79 -27.95
N GLY A 15 20.44 14.60 -26.72
CA GLY A 15 19.42 15.49 -26.11
C GLY A 15 19.99 16.62 -25.25
N ASP A 16 21.19 16.44 -24.69
CA ASP A 16 21.78 17.37 -23.70
C ASP A 16 22.31 18.67 -24.30
N THR A 17 22.69 18.67 -25.58
CA THR A 17 23.32 19.81 -26.24
C THR A 17 22.33 20.84 -26.81
N ASN A 18 21.02 20.57 -26.76
CA ASN A 18 20.02 21.52 -27.23
C ASN A 18 19.67 22.52 -26.11
N PRO A 19 20.05 23.81 -26.22
CA PRO A 19 19.83 24.79 -25.15
C PRO A 19 18.34 25.06 -24.85
N ARG A 20 17.42 24.66 -25.75
CA ARG A 20 15.96 24.81 -25.59
C ARG A 20 15.25 23.56 -25.07
N SER A 21 15.98 22.52 -24.66
CA SER A 21 15.34 21.37 -24.02
C SER A 21 14.71 21.80 -22.68
N PRO A 22 13.53 21.25 -22.29
CA PRO A 22 12.92 21.57 -20.99
C PRO A 22 13.86 21.36 -19.81
N ILE A 23 14.74 20.36 -19.91
CA ILE A 23 15.75 20.03 -18.90
C ILE A 23 16.79 21.15 -18.78
N ASN A 24 17.25 21.70 -19.90
CA ASN A 24 18.25 22.77 -19.89
C ASN A 24 17.69 24.10 -19.37
N VAL A 25 16.40 24.37 -19.60
CA VAL A 25 15.71 25.51 -18.96
C VAL A 25 15.71 25.36 -17.43
N LEU A 26 15.32 24.18 -16.92
CA LEU A 26 15.35 23.90 -15.48
C LEU A 26 16.76 23.98 -14.90
N ARG A 27 17.78 23.55 -15.65
CA ARG A 27 19.19 23.69 -15.25
C ARG A 27 19.59 25.15 -15.12
N LEU A 28 19.22 26.00 -16.08
CA LEU A 28 19.51 27.44 -16.04
C LEU A 28 18.83 28.11 -14.83
N GLU A 29 17.53 27.90 -14.65
CA GLU A 29 16.78 28.45 -13.51
C GLU A 29 17.42 28.03 -12.17
N PHE A 30 17.88 26.79 -12.06
CA PHE A 30 18.54 26.32 -10.85
C PHE A 30 19.95 26.89 -10.68
N THR A 31 20.71 27.10 -11.76
CA THR A 31 22.02 27.76 -11.66
C THR A 31 21.91 29.18 -11.16
N GLU A 32 20.91 29.94 -11.64
CA GLU A 32 20.65 31.30 -11.18
C GLU A 32 20.37 31.30 -9.67
N ARG A 33 19.46 30.43 -9.22
CA ARG A 33 19.15 30.29 -7.79
C ARG A 33 20.34 29.84 -6.94
N ILE A 34 21.20 28.96 -7.46
CA ILE A 34 22.42 28.55 -6.76
C ILE A 34 23.41 29.71 -6.66
N ASN A 35 23.57 30.49 -7.71
CA ASN A 35 24.47 31.63 -7.74
C ASN A 35 24.02 32.72 -6.75
N GLU A 36 22.72 32.91 -6.58
CA GLU A 36 22.15 33.76 -5.52
C GLU A 36 22.37 33.19 -4.11
N TRP A 37 22.36 31.86 -3.97
CA TRP A 37 22.53 31.20 -2.68
C TRP A 37 23.96 31.23 -2.15
N TRP A 38 24.98 31.13 -3.01
CA TRP A 38 26.39 31.15 -2.61
C TRP A 38 26.80 32.33 -1.72
N PRO A 39 26.47 33.60 -2.05
CA PRO A 39 26.79 34.74 -1.18
C PRO A 39 26.00 34.69 0.14
N LEU A 40 24.73 34.26 0.12
CA LEU A 40 23.92 34.11 1.34
C LEU A 40 24.49 33.04 2.29
N ARG A 41 24.99 31.94 1.73
CA ARG A 41 25.66 30.90 2.52
C ARG A 41 26.86 31.43 3.27
N LEU A 42 27.64 32.34 2.69
CA LEU A 42 28.81 32.91 3.37
C LEU A 42 28.41 33.74 4.60
N ILE A 43 27.27 34.43 4.53
CA ILE A 43 26.71 35.23 5.63
C ILE A 43 26.21 34.31 6.75
N HIS A 44 25.46 33.27 6.39
CA HIS A 44 24.82 32.38 7.38
C HIS A 44 25.71 31.23 7.86
N MET A 45 26.77 30.87 7.13
CA MET A 45 27.72 29.79 7.44
C MET A 45 29.18 30.24 7.22
N PRO A 46 29.68 31.25 7.97
CA PRO A 46 31.00 31.82 7.74
C PRO A 46 32.16 30.84 7.99
N GLY A 47 31.95 29.84 8.85
CA GLY A 47 32.95 28.81 9.13
C GLY A 47 33.03 27.69 8.09
N ALA A 48 32.02 27.54 7.24
CA ALA A 48 31.93 26.41 6.33
C ALA A 48 32.96 26.51 5.17
N PRO A 49 33.50 25.38 4.67
CA PRO A 49 34.42 25.39 3.55
C PRO A 49 33.80 26.08 2.32
N ARG A 50 34.56 26.97 1.68
CA ARG A 50 34.24 27.45 0.34
C ARG A 50 34.49 26.31 -0.63
N VAL A 51 33.43 25.76 -1.20
CA VAL A 51 33.53 24.81 -2.30
C VAL A 51 33.30 25.59 -3.58
N GLY A 52 34.33 25.66 -4.42
CA GLY A 52 34.26 26.30 -5.72
C GLY A 52 33.37 25.49 -6.66
N GLY A 53 32.43 26.15 -7.33
CA GLY A 53 31.62 25.56 -8.39
C GLY A 53 32.49 25.29 -9.62
N GLY A 54 33.02 24.08 -9.71
CA GLY A 54 33.83 23.61 -10.84
C GLY A 54 33.29 22.31 -11.41
N LYS A 55 31.96 22.20 -11.57
CA LYS A 55 31.33 21.03 -12.19
C LYS A 55 30.53 21.45 -13.41
N ASP A 56 30.70 20.71 -14.50
CA ASP A 56 30.09 20.98 -15.80
C ASP A 56 28.56 20.87 -15.78
N HIS A 57 28.01 20.11 -14.82
CA HIS A 57 26.58 19.98 -14.61
C HIS A 57 26.14 20.39 -13.20
N VAL A 58 25.02 21.09 -13.21
CA VAL A 58 24.31 21.62 -12.05
C VAL A 58 23.95 20.55 -11.02
N GLU A 59 23.66 19.35 -11.51
CA GLU A 59 23.22 18.20 -10.70
C GLU A 59 24.34 17.59 -9.89
N ASP A 60 25.59 17.86 -10.26
CA ASP A 60 26.75 17.37 -9.53
C ASP A 60 27.13 18.30 -8.36
N ILE A 61 26.56 19.50 -8.29
CA ILE A 61 26.86 20.47 -7.25
C ILE A 61 26.32 19.94 -5.93
N GLN A 62 27.22 19.52 -5.03
CA GLN A 62 26.84 19.09 -3.70
C GLN A 62 26.35 20.32 -2.92
N GLN A 63 25.05 20.35 -2.64
CA GLN A 63 24.46 21.35 -1.78
C GLN A 63 24.94 21.10 -0.34
N LEU A 64 25.86 21.95 0.11
CA LEU A 64 26.43 21.89 1.45
C LEU A 64 25.48 22.54 2.46
N LEU A 65 24.43 21.81 2.77
CA LEU A 65 23.54 22.08 3.90
C LEU A 65 24.14 21.50 5.19
N PRO A 66 23.69 21.94 6.38
CA PRO A 66 24.14 21.38 7.66
C PRO A 66 24.06 19.84 7.71
N SER A 67 23.08 19.23 7.04
CA SER A 67 22.94 17.77 6.90
C SER A 67 24.08 17.06 6.15
N SER A 68 24.86 17.79 5.35
CA SER A 68 25.97 17.24 4.57
C SER A 68 27.26 17.14 5.39
N TYR A 69 27.32 17.77 6.56
CA TYR A 69 28.47 17.79 7.45
C TYR A 69 28.36 16.74 8.55
N THR A 70 29.51 16.18 8.96
CA THR A 70 29.57 15.30 10.13
C THR A 70 29.20 16.07 11.41
N PRO A 71 28.75 15.40 12.49
CA PRO A 71 28.49 16.08 13.76
C PRO A 71 29.71 16.85 14.30
N GLU A 72 30.92 16.34 14.08
CA GLU A 72 32.18 17.00 14.46
C GLU A 72 32.42 18.30 13.68
N GLU A 73 32.17 18.29 12.37
CA GLU A 73 32.27 19.49 11.54
C GLU A 73 31.21 20.53 11.91
N ARG A 74 30.00 20.10 12.28
CA ARG A 74 28.93 21.02 12.68
C ARG A 74 29.29 21.79 13.96
N THR A 75 29.91 21.14 14.94
CA THR A 75 30.39 21.81 16.15
C THR A 75 31.54 22.76 15.84
N LYS A 76 32.51 22.32 15.02
CA LYS A 76 33.63 23.15 14.56
C LYS A 76 33.20 24.43 13.85
N TYR A 77 32.18 24.34 13.00
CA TYR A 77 31.65 25.47 12.22
C TYR A 77 30.52 26.24 12.92
N LYS A 78 30.18 25.87 14.17
CA LYS A 78 29.08 26.48 14.96
C LYS A 78 27.73 26.46 14.24
N LEU A 79 27.40 25.35 13.55
CA LEU A 79 26.20 25.20 12.73
C LEU A 79 25.00 24.59 13.48
N GLU A 80 25.05 24.45 14.80
CA GLU A 80 24.04 23.74 15.59
C GLU A 80 22.64 24.37 15.49
N ALA A 81 22.55 25.69 15.64
CA ALA A 81 21.28 26.41 15.52
C ALA A 81 20.66 26.24 14.12
N LEU A 82 21.50 26.30 13.09
CA LEU A 82 21.08 26.13 11.70
C LEU A 82 20.67 24.67 11.40
N ALA A 83 21.39 23.70 11.97
CA ALA A 83 21.05 22.29 11.89
C ALA A 83 19.68 22.00 12.53
N ALA A 84 19.35 22.63 13.67
CA ALA A 84 18.04 22.50 14.29
C ALA A 84 16.93 23.10 13.41
N THR A 85 17.18 24.23 12.75
CA THR A 85 16.21 24.80 11.78
C THR A 85 16.05 23.90 10.56
N GLU A 86 17.14 23.37 10.01
CA GLU A 86 17.10 22.44 8.88
C GLU A 86 16.31 21.19 9.26
N GLN A 87 16.54 20.63 10.45
CA GLN A 87 15.81 19.45 10.92
C GLN A 87 14.29 19.67 10.86
N ARG A 88 13.79 20.83 11.33
CA ARG A 88 12.35 21.16 11.26
C ARG A 88 11.84 21.21 9.82
N PHE A 89 12.61 21.80 8.90
CA PHE A 89 12.24 21.82 7.48
C PHE A 89 12.26 20.42 6.87
N ARG A 90 13.23 19.59 7.23
CA ARG A 90 13.33 18.20 6.76
C ARG A 90 12.20 17.33 7.28
N GLU A 91 11.77 17.53 8.53
CA GLU A 91 10.58 16.86 9.09
C GLU A 91 9.32 17.24 8.31
N ALA A 92 9.12 18.53 8.01
CA ALA A 92 8.01 18.98 7.17
C ALA A 92 8.10 18.41 5.74
N GLN A 93 9.30 18.39 5.15
CA GLN A 93 9.55 17.82 3.82
C GLN A 93 9.28 16.31 3.79
N ALA A 94 9.59 15.59 4.86
CA ALA A 94 9.30 14.17 4.98
C ALA A 94 7.79 13.90 5.08
N HIS A 95 7.03 14.71 5.83
CA HIS A 95 5.57 14.64 5.86
C HIS A 95 4.94 14.89 4.50
N GLU A 96 5.39 15.92 3.80
CA GLU A 96 4.91 16.25 2.46
C GLU A 96 5.25 15.11 1.49
N ALA A 97 6.48 14.61 1.49
CA ALA A 97 6.89 13.50 0.65
C ALA A 97 6.07 12.22 0.91
N LEU A 98 5.75 11.91 2.17
CA LEU A 98 4.85 10.80 2.50
C LEU A 98 3.41 11.05 2.04
N GLY A 99 2.92 12.28 2.15
CA GLY A 99 1.62 12.69 1.63
C GLY A 99 1.52 12.47 0.13
N ASP A 100 2.48 12.99 -0.63
CA ASP A 100 2.55 12.84 -2.08
C ASP A 100 2.68 11.36 -2.48
N LEU A 101 3.53 10.61 -1.77
CA LEU A 101 3.73 9.17 -2.01
C LEU A 101 2.41 8.39 -1.86
N ARG A 102 1.63 8.66 -0.80
CA ARG A 102 0.31 8.03 -0.61
C ARG A 102 -0.64 8.34 -1.76
N ILE A 103 -0.66 9.59 -2.24
CA ILE A 103 -1.50 10.00 -3.37
C ILE A 103 -1.06 9.26 -4.64
N ALA A 104 0.24 9.22 -4.92
CA ALA A 104 0.81 8.50 -6.06
C ALA A 104 0.47 7.01 -6.02
N ILE A 105 0.61 6.35 -4.87
CA ILE A 105 0.25 4.94 -4.70
C ILE A 105 -1.25 4.72 -4.96
N LYS A 106 -2.13 5.57 -4.40
CA LYS A 106 -3.58 5.49 -4.67
C LYS A 106 -3.90 5.62 -6.15
N ARG A 107 -3.26 6.56 -6.84
CA ARG A 107 -3.47 6.78 -8.29
C ARG A 107 -3.03 5.59 -9.11
N TRP A 108 -1.84 5.06 -8.83
CA TRP A 108 -1.33 3.88 -9.48
C TRP A 108 -2.25 2.67 -9.25
N ALA A 109 -2.68 2.45 -8.00
CA ALA A 109 -3.62 1.38 -7.66
C ALA A 109 -4.99 1.53 -8.35
N PHE A 110 -5.52 2.76 -8.45
CA PHE A 110 -6.75 3.03 -9.20
C PHE A 110 -6.57 2.81 -10.71
N GLY A 111 -5.43 3.23 -11.28
CA GLY A 111 -5.08 2.97 -12.67
C GLY A 111 -5.04 1.48 -13.00
N LEU A 112 -4.48 0.66 -12.10
CA LEU A 112 -4.48 -0.79 -12.25
C LEU A 112 -5.90 -1.36 -12.28
N LYS A 113 -6.79 -0.89 -11.39
CA LYS A 113 -8.20 -1.32 -11.40
C LYS A 113 -8.90 -0.96 -12.71
N LEU A 114 -8.65 0.24 -13.23
CA LEU A 114 -9.22 0.68 -14.51
C LEU A 114 -8.76 -0.20 -15.67
N LYS A 115 -7.47 -0.58 -15.69
CA LYS A 115 -6.92 -1.49 -16.72
C LYS A 115 -7.58 -2.87 -16.67
N LYS A 116 -7.81 -3.41 -15.46
CA LYS A 116 -8.45 -4.73 -15.27
C LYS A 116 -9.96 -4.72 -15.53
N GLY A 117 -10.61 -3.57 -15.36
CA GLY A 117 -12.05 -3.46 -15.54
C GLY A 117 -12.50 -3.64 -16.98
N ASN A 118 -13.73 -4.14 -17.16
CA ASN A 118 -14.38 -4.31 -18.47
C ASN A 118 -14.56 -3.00 -19.27
N LYS A 119 -14.26 -1.85 -18.66
CA LYS A 119 -14.30 -0.51 -19.27
C LYS A 119 -13.01 -0.14 -20.00
N SER A 120 -11.95 -0.96 -19.89
CA SER A 120 -10.71 -0.72 -20.63
C SER A 120 -10.94 -0.90 -22.13
N GLY A 121 -10.34 -0.03 -22.94
CA GLY A 121 -10.44 -0.10 -24.39
C GLY A 121 -9.87 -1.44 -24.90
N ARG A 122 -10.65 -2.16 -25.70
CA ARG A 122 -10.20 -3.44 -26.30
C ARG A 122 -9.22 -3.18 -27.45
N GLY A 123 -8.14 -3.96 -27.48
CA GLY A 123 -7.15 -3.95 -28.57
C GLY A 123 -5.74 -3.50 -28.14
N GLN A 124 -4.75 -3.82 -28.98
CA GLN A 124 -3.33 -3.59 -28.68
C GLN A 124 -3.02 -2.12 -28.41
N LYS A 125 -3.52 -1.21 -29.26
CA LYS A 125 -3.24 0.24 -29.15
C LYS A 125 -3.75 0.84 -27.84
N ALA A 126 -4.92 0.41 -27.37
CA ALA A 126 -5.50 0.85 -26.10
C ALA A 126 -4.71 0.29 -24.91
N ASN A 127 -4.35 -1.00 -24.96
CA ASN A 127 -3.50 -1.63 -23.95
C ASN A 127 -2.14 -0.96 -23.82
N THR A 128 -1.46 -0.66 -24.94
CA THR A 128 -0.17 0.05 -24.90
C THR A 128 -0.31 1.43 -24.28
N ARG A 129 -1.34 2.21 -24.64
CA ARG A 129 -1.59 3.54 -24.05
C ARG A 129 -1.84 3.47 -22.54
N MET A 130 -2.68 2.54 -22.10
CA MET A 130 -2.93 2.30 -20.69
C MET A 130 -1.66 1.89 -19.95
N GLN A 131 -0.83 1.04 -20.57
CA GLN A 131 0.45 0.63 -19.99
C GLN A 131 1.42 1.81 -19.85
N THR A 132 1.50 2.70 -20.84
CA THR A 132 2.31 3.92 -20.76
C THR A 132 1.86 4.83 -19.62
N GLN A 133 0.55 5.00 -19.42
CA GLN A 133 0.02 5.77 -18.29
C GLN A 133 0.36 5.11 -16.94
N LEU A 134 0.28 3.78 -16.85
CA LEU A 134 0.67 3.06 -15.65
C LEU A 134 2.16 3.21 -15.33
N TRP A 135 3.03 3.17 -16.35
CA TRP A 135 4.46 3.43 -16.15
C TRP A 135 4.74 4.85 -15.68
N ALA A 136 4.00 5.85 -16.17
CA ALA A 136 4.11 7.23 -15.67
C ALA A 136 3.71 7.32 -14.19
N LEU A 137 2.58 6.72 -13.81
CA LEU A 137 2.13 6.67 -12.41
C LEU A 137 3.11 5.90 -11.51
N GLN A 138 3.71 4.83 -12.02
CA GLN A 138 4.74 4.08 -11.31
C GLN A 138 6.02 4.92 -11.12
N ALA A 139 6.43 5.68 -12.15
CA ALA A 139 7.56 6.59 -12.06
C ALA A 139 7.32 7.68 -11.00
N ASP A 140 6.08 8.20 -10.89
CA ASP A 140 5.73 9.15 -9.83
C ASP A 140 5.88 8.53 -8.43
N VAL A 141 5.44 7.27 -8.24
CA VAL A 141 5.64 6.56 -6.96
C VAL A 141 7.12 6.45 -6.61
N VAL A 142 7.96 6.04 -7.56
CA VAL A 142 9.41 5.93 -7.36
C VAL A 142 10.03 7.28 -7.02
N LYS A 143 9.65 8.34 -7.75
CA LYS A 143 10.11 9.71 -7.51
C LYS A 143 9.80 10.19 -6.09
N HIS A 144 8.57 10.00 -5.62
CA HIS A 144 8.19 10.41 -4.25
C HIS A 144 8.85 9.52 -3.19
N ALA A 145 9.06 8.24 -3.48
CA ALA A 145 9.81 7.33 -2.60
C ALA A 145 11.27 7.76 -2.44
N GLU A 146 11.93 8.17 -3.52
CA GLU A 146 13.30 8.69 -3.50
C GLU A 146 13.40 10.03 -2.77
N LYS A 147 12.41 10.93 -2.93
CA LYS A 147 12.29 12.16 -2.12
C LYS A 147 12.20 11.85 -0.62
N TYR A 148 11.44 10.83 -0.22
CA TYR A 148 11.40 10.41 1.18
C TYR A 148 12.71 9.76 1.66
N ARG A 149 13.33 8.89 0.85
CA ARG A 149 14.60 8.23 1.20
C ARG A 149 15.75 9.24 1.36
N SER A 150 15.84 10.22 0.46
CA SER A 150 16.84 11.30 0.53
C SER A 150 16.63 12.21 1.74
N THR A 151 15.40 12.62 2.02
CA THR A 151 15.08 13.43 3.22
C THR A 151 15.35 12.69 4.51
N ARG A 152 15.01 11.39 4.58
CA ARG A 152 15.34 10.54 5.73
C ARG A 152 16.85 10.37 5.93
N LYS A 153 17.63 10.26 4.84
CA LYS A 153 19.10 10.23 4.92
C LYS A 153 19.65 11.52 5.53
N ALA A 154 19.09 12.68 5.16
CA ALA A 154 19.45 13.97 5.75
C ALA A 154 19.02 14.10 7.22
N LEU A 155 17.82 13.61 7.59
CA LEU A 155 17.40 13.58 9.00
C LEU A 155 18.31 12.69 9.85
N ARG A 156 18.74 11.55 9.30
CA ARG A 156 19.67 10.64 9.97
C ARG A 156 21.04 11.29 10.17
N SER A 157 21.56 12.04 9.20
CA SER A 157 22.83 12.76 9.40
C SER A 157 22.69 13.86 10.44
N LEU A 158 21.54 14.53 10.53
CA LEU A 158 21.30 15.58 11.53
C LEU A 158 21.22 15.07 12.98
N GLY A 159 20.99 13.77 13.20
CA GLY A 159 21.01 13.16 14.53
C GLY A 159 19.72 12.43 14.92
N MET A 160 18.81 12.20 13.97
CA MET A 160 17.59 11.42 14.24
C MET A 160 17.93 9.96 14.58
N PRO A 161 17.30 9.37 15.62
CA PRO A 161 17.47 7.96 15.96
C PRO A 161 17.05 7.05 14.80
N LYS A 162 17.74 5.91 14.66
CA LYS A 162 17.54 4.96 13.56
C LYS A 162 16.10 4.41 13.49
N GLU A 163 15.49 4.22 14.65
CA GLU A 163 14.16 3.62 14.83
C GLU A 163 13.16 4.65 15.37
N ASP A 164 12.98 5.76 14.64
CA ASP A 164 11.88 6.68 14.94
C ASP A 164 10.54 6.03 14.54
N LYS A 165 9.57 6.03 15.47
CA LYS A 165 8.21 5.52 15.23
C LYS A 165 7.51 6.32 14.12
N LYS A 166 7.89 7.59 13.95
CA LYS A 166 7.26 8.54 13.00
C LYS A 166 7.83 8.43 11.58
N PHE A 167 9.13 8.21 11.45
CA PHE A 167 9.84 8.17 10.16
C PHE A 167 10.61 6.85 9.98
N ARG A 168 9.87 5.80 9.63
CA ARG A 168 10.39 4.44 9.43
C ARG A 168 11.11 4.27 8.09
N PRO A 169 11.96 3.24 7.94
CA PRO A 169 12.52 2.89 6.64
C PRO A 169 11.41 2.58 5.66
N LEU A 170 11.61 3.05 4.42
CA LEU A 170 10.71 2.80 3.32
C LEU A 170 11.25 1.63 2.51
N GLU A 171 10.79 0.45 2.86
CA GLU A 171 11.14 -0.77 2.15
C GLU A 171 10.33 -0.88 0.84
N PRO A 172 10.82 -1.61 -0.17
CA PRO A 172 10.06 -1.86 -1.39
C PRO A 172 8.65 -2.41 -1.09
N GLU A 173 8.51 -3.28 -0.10
CA GLU A 173 7.24 -3.90 0.32
C GLU A 173 6.23 -2.89 0.88
N ASP A 174 6.66 -1.68 1.24
CA ASP A 174 5.74 -0.63 1.67
C ASP A 174 5.19 0.18 0.47
N LEU A 175 5.89 0.19 -0.66
CA LEU A 175 5.46 0.84 -1.91
C LEU A 175 4.42 0.02 -2.65
N TRP A 176 4.61 -1.30 -2.57
CA TRP A 176 3.76 -2.30 -3.19
C TRP A 176 3.03 -2.97 -2.05
N GLY A 177 1.73 -2.75 -1.88
CA GLY A 177 0.95 -3.44 -0.85
C GLY A 177 1.07 -4.95 -1.01
N SER A 178 2.08 -5.54 -0.36
CA SER A 178 2.50 -6.92 -0.57
C SER A 178 2.27 -7.67 0.73
N HIS A 179 1.11 -8.30 0.79
CA HIS A 179 0.91 -9.59 1.43
C HIS A 179 -0.34 -10.20 0.80
N MET A 180 -0.15 -11.11 -0.16
CA MET A 180 -0.51 -12.53 -0.10
C MET A 180 0.00 -13.23 -1.39
N ASP A 181 0.21 -14.53 -1.28
CA ASP A 181 0.98 -15.46 -2.11
C ASP A 181 0.49 -15.69 -3.56
N ASP A 182 -0.31 -14.78 -4.13
CA ASP A 182 -0.91 -14.97 -5.46
C ASP A 182 -0.70 -13.76 -6.36
N GLY A 183 0.52 -13.62 -6.88
CA GLY A 183 0.82 -12.85 -8.09
C GLY A 183 0.73 -11.33 -7.98
N TRP A 184 1.59 -10.64 -8.72
CA TRP A 184 1.57 -9.18 -8.94
C TRP A 184 0.26 -8.68 -9.64
N GLU A 185 -0.70 -9.58 -9.87
CA GLU A 185 -1.98 -9.41 -10.53
C GLU A 185 -3.19 -9.45 -9.58
N ASN A 186 -3.02 -9.75 -8.29
CA ASN A 186 -4.08 -9.67 -7.29
C ASN A 186 -3.50 -8.75 -6.20
N GLU A 187 -3.99 -7.58 -5.85
CA GLU A 187 -5.32 -7.06 -5.71
C GLU A 187 -5.05 -5.67 -5.13
N SER A 188 -5.79 -4.65 -5.54
CA SER A 188 -5.50 -3.30 -5.06
C SER A 188 -5.60 -3.26 -3.52
N MET A 189 -4.79 -2.46 -2.82
CA MET A 189 -4.99 -2.16 -1.39
C MET A 189 -6.44 -1.76 -1.04
N LEU A 190 -7.20 -1.30 -2.04
CA LEU A 190 -8.60 -0.91 -1.95
C LEU A 190 -9.62 -2.07 -2.14
N ASP A 191 -9.22 -3.24 -2.61
CA ASP A 191 -10.05 -4.43 -2.75
C ASP A 191 -9.56 -5.49 -1.76
N VAL A 192 -10.50 -6.04 -0.99
CA VAL A 192 -10.26 -7.14 -0.07
C VAL A 192 -11.16 -8.25 -0.56
N THR A 193 -10.56 -9.37 -0.97
CA THR A 193 -11.24 -10.60 -1.33
C THR A 193 -11.57 -11.41 -0.07
N MET A 194 -12.54 -12.31 -0.18
CA MET A 194 -12.87 -13.24 0.92
C MET A 194 -11.68 -14.18 1.15
N GLY A 195 -11.20 -14.28 2.40
CA GLY A 195 -10.07 -15.14 2.81
C GLY A 195 -8.82 -14.40 3.32
N GLU A 196 -8.74 -13.09 3.14
CA GLU A 196 -7.55 -12.28 3.48
C GLU A 196 -7.56 -11.71 4.91
N GLY A 197 -7.87 -12.53 5.92
CA GLY A 197 -8.02 -12.07 7.32
C GLY A 197 -6.78 -11.46 7.98
N LYS A 198 -5.61 -11.45 7.31
CA LYS A 198 -4.29 -11.08 7.87
C LYS A 198 -3.55 -10.00 7.08
N ARG A 199 -4.23 -9.14 6.32
CA ARG A 199 -3.53 -8.03 5.65
C ARG A 199 -3.04 -7.01 6.67
N HIS A 200 -1.72 -6.87 6.78
CA HIS A 200 -1.09 -5.77 7.51
C HIS A 200 -1.09 -4.52 6.63
N VAL A 201 -1.75 -3.46 7.11
CA VAL A 201 -1.68 -2.14 6.47
C VAL A 201 -0.27 -1.58 6.71
N SER A 202 0.45 -1.22 5.65
CA SER A 202 1.79 -0.61 5.76
C SER A 202 1.75 0.62 6.69
N TRP A 203 2.83 0.81 7.46
CA TRP A 203 2.98 1.89 8.42
C TRP A 203 2.79 3.29 7.80
N ILE A 204 3.04 3.41 6.48
CA ILE A 204 2.83 4.64 5.73
C ILE A 204 1.38 5.10 5.86
N TRP A 205 0.40 4.21 6.01
CA TRP A 205 -1.01 4.58 6.09
C TRP A 205 -1.49 4.84 7.53
N LEU A 206 -0.72 4.40 8.52
CA LEU A 206 -1.02 4.50 9.95
C LEU A 206 -0.47 5.80 10.57
N THR A 207 0.40 6.52 9.86
CA THR A 207 0.97 7.78 10.34
C THR A 207 0.01 8.95 10.18
N GLU A 208 -0.02 9.82 11.18
CA GLU A 208 -0.84 11.02 11.21
C GLU A 208 -0.66 11.88 9.94
N ARG A 209 -1.78 12.38 9.42
CA ARG A 209 -1.81 13.15 8.17
C ARG A 209 -1.67 14.63 8.50
N VAL A 210 -0.52 15.23 8.16
CA VAL A 210 -0.40 16.69 8.15
C VAL A 210 -1.17 17.20 6.93
N SER A 211 -2.19 18.01 7.16
CA SER A 211 -3.01 18.58 6.08
C SER A 211 -2.17 19.58 5.30
N THR A 212 -1.69 19.21 4.12
CA THR A 212 -1.04 20.13 3.19
C THR A 212 -2.08 20.82 2.31
N ALA A 213 -1.68 21.97 1.73
CA ALA A 213 -2.54 22.93 1.03
C ALA A 213 -3.46 22.29 -0.03
N ALA A 214 -4.59 22.97 -0.31
CA ALA A 214 -5.63 22.52 -1.23
C ALA A 214 -5.12 22.43 -2.69
N SER A 215 -4.54 21.29 -3.06
CA SER A 215 -4.26 20.92 -4.45
C SER A 215 -5.38 20.06 -5.02
N THR A 216 -5.52 20.05 -6.35
CA THR A 216 -6.43 19.14 -7.07
C THR A 216 -6.18 17.67 -6.69
N ASP A 217 -4.91 17.32 -6.49
CA ASP A 217 -4.43 15.99 -6.09
C ASP A 217 -4.91 15.62 -4.68
N ALA A 218 -4.84 16.56 -3.74
CA ALA A 218 -5.35 16.40 -2.39
C ALA A 218 -6.88 16.26 -2.38
N SER A 219 -7.60 17.01 -3.21
CA SER A 219 -9.06 16.88 -3.36
C SER A 219 -9.45 15.50 -3.89
N TRP A 220 -8.79 15.03 -4.96
CA TRP A 220 -8.99 13.69 -5.49
C TRP A 220 -8.70 12.60 -4.45
N ALA A 221 -7.62 12.75 -3.68
CA ALA A 221 -7.25 11.77 -2.66
C ALA A 221 -8.25 11.70 -1.50
N LYS A 222 -8.86 12.82 -1.10
CA LYS A 222 -9.95 12.88 -0.11
C LYS A 222 -11.20 12.18 -0.62
N GLU A 223 -11.58 12.39 -1.87
CA GLU A 223 -12.73 11.70 -2.46
C GLU A 223 -12.47 10.19 -2.59
N ALA A 224 -11.24 9.80 -2.95
CA ALA A 224 -10.83 8.40 -2.96
C ALA A 224 -10.92 7.75 -1.56
N ASP A 225 -10.51 8.46 -0.50
CA ASP A 225 -10.69 7.99 0.89
C ASP A 225 -12.15 7.85 1.28
N ARG A 226 -13.01 8.80 0.87
CA ARG A 226 -14.46 8.73 1.11
C ARG A 226 -15.07 7.48 0.47
N VAL A 227 -14.76 7.23 -0.79
CA VAL A 227 -15.22 6.02 -1.51
C VAL A 227 -14.73 4.75 -0.82
N LEU A 228 -13.46 4.72 -0.41
CA LEU A 228 -12.88 3.62 0.34
C LEU A 228 -13.61 3.34 1.64
N TRP A 229 -13.88 4.39 2.41
CA TRP A 229 -14.58 4.29 3.67
C TRP A 229 -16.00 3.72 3.48
N PHE A 230 -16.75 4.21 2.49
CA PHE A 230 -18.08 3.67 2.18
C PHE A 230 -18.02 2.19 1.79
N ARG A 231 -17.03 1.77 1.00
CA ARG A 231 -16.85 0.36 0.64
C ARG A 231 -16.48 -0.50 1.84
N ALA A 232 -15.56 -0.05 2.69
CA ALA A 232 -15.15 -0.75 3.90
C ALA A 232 -16.33 -0.88 4.87
N ARG A 233 -17.11 0.19 5.05
CA ARG A 233 -18.35 0.19 5.85
C ARG A 233 -19.38 -0.80 5.30
N ALA A 234 -19.71 -0.71 4.00
CA ALA A 234 -20.67 -1.61 3.38
C ALA A 234 -20.19 -3.08 3.37
N ARG A 235 -18.89 -3.32 3.40
CA ARG A 235 -18.32 -4.66 3.56
C ARG A 235 -18.49 -5.15 5.00
N ARG A 236 -18.15 -4.34 6.00
CA ARG A 236 -18.39 -4.65 7.41
C ARG A 236 -19.87 -4.96 7.65
N ASP A 237 -20.76 -4.14 7.14
CA ASP A 237 -22.22 -4.30 7.33
C ASP A 237 -22.69 -5.64 6.72
N ARG A 238 -22.24 -5.98 5.49
CA ARG A 238 -22.50 -7.30 4.91
C ARG A 238 -21.92 -8.46 5.73
N TRP A 239 -20.72 -8.33 6.29
CA TRP A 239 -20.17 -9.38 7.15
C TRP A 239 -20.98 -9.57 8.42
N LEU A 240 -21.54 -8.50 8.99
CA LEU A 240 -22.45 -8.61 10.12
C LEU A 240 -23.73 -9.35 9.71
N GLU A 241 -24.31 -9.01 8.55
CA GLU A 241 -25.46 -9.73 8.00
C GLU A 241 -25.15 -11.22 7.77
N GLU A 242 -23.99 -11.56 7.22
CA GLU A 242 -23.57 -12.97 7.02
C GLU A 242 -23.45 -13.72 8.35
N VAL A 243 -22.94 -13.08 9.41
CA VAL A 243 -22.90 -13.69 10.75
C VAL A 243 -24.32 -13.95 11.26
N GLU A 244 -25.22 -12.96 11.16
CA GLU A 244 -26.62 -13.11 11.57
C GLU A 244 -27.35 -14.20 10.76
N ILE A 245 -27.09 -14.28 9.45
CA ILE A 245 -27.62 -15.32 8.56
C ILE A 245 -27.11 -16.68 8.98
N LEU A 246 -25.81 -16.84 9.22
CA LEU A 246 -25.20 -18.11 9.64
C LEU A 246 -25.77 -18.58 10.98
N GLU A 247 -25.92 -17.69 11.97
CA GLU A 247 -26.57 -18.01 13.24
C GLU A 247 -28.01 -18.49 13.04
N ALA A 248 -28.76 -17.79 12.19
CA ALA A 248 -30.13 -18.18 11.85
C ALA A 248 -30.20 -19.51 11.07
N GLU A 249 -29.25 -19.78 10.18
CA GLU A 249 -29.14 -21.02 9.41
C GLU A 249 -28.77 -22.22 10.29
N ILE A 250 -27.85 -22.06 11.24
CA ILE A 250 -27.51 -23.08 12.24
C ILE A 250 -28.77 -23.43 13.05
N ALA A 251 -29.49 -22.43 13.55
CA ALA A 251 -30.74 -22.63 14.29
C ALA A 251 -31.84 -23.29 13.44
N ARG A 252 -31.94 -22.93 12.16
CA ARG A 252 -32.90 -23.54 11.22
C ARG A 252 -32.54 -25.00 10.91
N SER A 253 -31.25 -25.30 10.78
CA SER A 253 -30.75 -26.65 10.53
C SER A 253 -31.06 -27.57 11.70
N GLU A 254 -30.94 -27.08 12.94
CA GLU A 254 -31.35 -27.83 14.13
C GLU A 254 -32.84 -28.20 14.11
N LYS A 255 -33.71 -27.21 13.85
CA LYS A 255 -35.16 -27.43 13.71
C LYS A 255 -35.49 -28.40 12.57
N TYR A 256 -34.79 -28.29 11.45
CA TYR A 256 -34.95 -29.18 10.31
C TYR A 256 -34.61 -30.64 10.69
N PHE A 257 -33.48 -30.86 11.38
CA PHE A 257 -33.11 -32.20 11.83
C PHE A 257 -34.09 -32.76 12.87
N GLN A 258 -34.56 -31.94 13.82
CA GLN A 258 -35.61 -32.34 14.76
C GLN A 258 -36.90 -32.77 14.05
N PHE A 259 -37.35 -31.96 13.08
CA PHE A 259 -38.54 -32.26 12.28
C PHE A 259 -38.40 -33.59 11.53
N TYR A 260 -37.27 -33.83 10.87
CA TYR A 260 -37.05 -35.10 10.16
C TYR A 260 -36.91 -36.30 11.09
N ALA A 261 -36.29 -36.14 12.26
CA ALA A 261 -36.26 -37.21 13.27
C ALA A 261 -37.68 -37.63 13.69
N GLU A 262 -38.57 -36.66 13.93
CA GLU A 262 -39.98 -36.94 14.22
C GLU A 262 -40.73 -37.55 13.03
N ALA A 263 -40.49 -37.05 11.81
CA ALA A 263 -41.12 -37.56 10.61
C ALA A 263 -40.78 -39.05 10.39
N TRP A 264 -39.51 -39.44 10.54
CA TRP A 264 -39.10 -40.84 10.47
C TRP A 264 -39.69 -41.69 11.59
N ARG A 265 -39.77 -41.16 12.82
CA ARG A 265 -40.44 -41.86 13.93
C ARG A 265 -41.92 -42.12 13.64
N ARG A 266 -42.64 -41.15 13.07
CA ARG A 266 -44.08 -41.28 12.73
C ARG A 266 -44.34 -42.33 11.65
N GLN A 267 -43.35 -42.65 10.81
CA GLN A 267 -43.50 -43.65 9.75
C GLN A 267 -43.36 -45.10 10.23
N VAL A 268 -42.95 -45.32 11.50
CA VAL A 268 -42.83 -46.65 12.09
C VAL A 268 -44.23 -47.24 12.27
N GLY A 269 -44.50 -48.37 11.60
CA GLY A 269 -45.77 -49.08 11.71
C GLY A 269 -45.87 -49.86 13.02
N ALA A 270 -47.03 -49.83 13.66
CA ALA A 270 -47.31 -50.67 14.83
C ALA A 270 -47.46 -52.14 14.40
N ASN A 271 -46.67 -53.03 15.00
CA ASN A 271 -46.65 -54.48 14.72
C ASN A 271 -46.58 -54.85 13.22
N PRO A 272 -45.40 -54.79 12.59
CA PRO A 272 -45.24 -55.28 11.22
C PRO A 272 -45.33 -56.82 11.18
N ASP A 273 -46.31 -57.36 10.45
CA ASP A 273 -46.50 -58.82 10.27
C ASP A 273 -45.62 -59.41 9.15
N THR A 274 -44.90 -58.57 8.39
CA THR A 274 -44.06 -58.98 7.26
C THR A 274 -42.58 -58.67 7.50
N GLN A 275 -41.68 -59.51 6.97
CA GLN A 275 -40.22 -59.24 6.99
C GLN A 275 -39.88 -57.89 6.37
N LEU A 276 -40.59 -57.49 5.30
CA LEU A 276 -40.44 -56.17 4.69
C LEU A 276 -40.85 -55.03 5.64
N GLY A 277 -41.90 -55.23 6.45
CA GLY A 277 -42.32 -54.29 7.48
C GLY A 277 -41.29 -54.13 8.61
N HIS A 278 -40.67 -55.22 9.05
CA HIS A 278 -39.57 -55.17 10.01
C HIS A 278 -38.35 -54.40 9.45
N GLY A 279 -37.97 -54.67 8.19
CA GLY A 279 -36.87 -53.96 7.52
C GLY A 279 -37.15 -52.47 7.35
N ARG A 280 -38.38 -52.10 6.98
CA ARG A 280 -38.83 -50.70 6.89
C ARG A 280 -38.75 -50.00 8.26
N ASN A 281 -39.24 -50.63 9.32
CA ASN A 281 -39.18 -50.07 10.67
C ASN A 281 -37.72 -49.91 11.15
N ALA A 282 -36.85 -50.88 10.90
CA ALA A 282 -35.42 -50.79 11.22
C ALA A 282 -34.74 -49.62 10.51
N TYR A 283 -35.05 -49.40 9.23
CA TYR A 283 -34.55 -48.25 8.46
C TYR A 283 -35.07 -46.92 9.01
N CYS A 284 -36.36 -46.83 9.36
CA CYS A 284 -36.93 -45.62 9.97
C CYS A 284 -36.25 -45.26 11.30
N HIS A 285 -36.00 -46.25 12.16
CA HIS A 285 -35.25 -46.04 13.41
C HIS A 285 -33.80 -45.63 13.17
N LYS A 286 -33.12 -46.21 12.17
CA LYS A 286 -31.78 -45.78 11.77
C LYS A 286 -31.77 -44.31 11.36
N MET A 287 -32.70 -43.90 10.50
CA MET A 287 -32.79 -42.51 10.04
C MET A 287 -33.14 -41.55 11.17
N GLU A 288 -34.08 -41.92 12.05
CA GLU A 288 -34.37 -41.16 13.27
C GLU A 288 -33.10 -40.94 14.11
N HIS A 289 -32.31 -42.00 14.34
CA HIS A 289 -31.08 -41.91 15.10
C HIS A 289 -30.05 -40.98 14.44
N VAL A 290 -29.89 -41.05 13.11
CA VAL A 290 -28.98 -40.15 12.36
C VAL A 290 -29.36 -38.69 12.57
N TYR A 291 -30.64 -38.34 12.41
CA TYR A 291 -31.08 -36.94 12.60
C TYR A 291 -30.95 -36.47 14.06
N LYS A 292 -31.22 -37.33 15.04
CA LYS A 292 -30.96 -37.03 16.47
C LYS A 292 -29.48 -36.77 16.75
N TYR A 293 -28.60 -37.57 16.14
CA TYR A 293 -27.15 -37.38 16.25
C TYR A 293 -26.72 -36.03 15.67
N LEU A 294 -27.25 -35.63 14.51
CA LEU A 294 -26.94 -34.34 13.88
C LEU A 294 -27.39 -33.14 14.74
N VAL A 295 -28.52 -33.25 15.45
CA VAL A 295 -28.95 -32.24 16.43
C VAL A 295 -27.94 -32.11 17.57
N ALA A 296 -27.52 -33.23 18.15
CA ALA A 296 -26.54 -33.23 19.25
C ALA A 296 -25.16 -32.69 18.80
N ALA A 297 -24.73 -33.04 17.58
CA ALA A 297 -23.49 -32.53 17.00
C ALA A 297 -23.54 -31.01 16.77
N ASN A 298 -24.66 -30.48 16.26
CA ASN A 298 -24.86 -29.05 16.08
C ASN A 298 -24.86 -28.29 17.41
N ALA A 299 -25.49 -28.84 18.45
CA ALA A 299 -25.47 -28.24 19.79
C ALA A 299 -24.06 -28.18 20.38
N ALA A 300 -23.29 -29.27 20.27
CA ALA A 300 -21.90 -29.32 20.75
C ALA A 300 -20.97 -28.34 20.00
N ALA A 301 -21.17 -28.19 18.69
CA ALA A 301 -20.39 -27.24 17.88
C ALA A 301 -20.69 -25.78 18.25
N ARG A 302 -21.93 -25.45 18.62
CA ARG A 302 -22.33 -24.11 19.08
C ARG A 302 -21.65 -23.75 20.40
N ASP A 303 -21.56 -24.68 21.34
CA ASP A 303 -20.93 -24.42 22.64
C ASP A 303 -19.41 -24.21 22.51
N GLN A 304 -18.76 -24.81 21.51
CA GLN A 304 -17.33 -24.62 21.23
C GLN A 304 -17.00 -23.29 20.54
N SER A 305 -17.94 -22.66 19.83
CA SER A 305 -17.70 -21.40 19.11
C SER A 305 -17.74 -20.13 19.98
N TYR A 306 -18.21 -20.23 21.23
CA TYR A 306 -18.27 -19.10 22.18
C TYR A 306 -17.07 -19.01 23.15
N VAL A 307 -16.03 -19.83 22.95
CA VAL A 307 -14.75 -19.80 23.70
C VAL A 307 -13.63 -19.33 22.79
#